data_AF-A0A7S2XAZ5-F1
#
_entry.id   AF-A0A7S2XAZ5-F1
#
_cell.length_a   1.000
_cell.length_b   1.000
_cell.length_c   1.000
_cell.angle_alpha   90.00
_cell.angle_beta   90.00
_cell.angle_gamma   90.00
#
_symmetry.space_group_name_H-M   'P 1'
#
loop_
_entity.id
_entity.type
_entity.pdbx_description
1 polymer ?
#
loop_
_entity_poly.entity_id
_entity_poly.type
_entity_poly.pdbx_seq_one_letter_code
_entity_poly.pdbx_strand_id
1 'polypeptide(L)'
;KGPLTVSSAMGANVTSRSWRILEGGKYHVVQLRHNNVSGRRILLLDGKEIWQSMKVMDVAENVHFEINGKQGVVKIGVDYFTYTYLCLYQGRPMPEMTFDIMDYKEQGYQCKIPVVNVEIVKGKKVAVFRVEMTHQGQTEVFRKRFRDFATFDDYLRGGFEGHHLLQNLPKLPPKQFTLFTNHFSKEFLEERRRGLEEYVNKLCRIPKAVANPDFVAFFTKKNKAKKKKPQEQVQDSKTRDRRTSKGRGATAALGKGSQKAKSTVRSADPRVSDGEGEGPIEVRF
;
A
#
# COMPACT_ATOMS: atom_id res chain seq x y z
N LYS A 1 4.42 28.34 6.98
CA LYS A 1 5.48 27.29 6.94
C LYS A 1 4.97 26.11 7.76
N GLY A 2 4.93 24.90 7.20
CA GLY A 2 4.57 23.69 7.96
C GLY A 2 5.68 23.26 8.94
N PRO A 3 5.39 22.31 9.85
CA PRO A 3 6.39 21.70 10.70
C PRO A 3 7.37 20.85 9.88
N LEU A 4 8.61 20.78 10.37
CA LEU A 4 9.71 20.04 9.73
C LEU A 4 9.76 18.58 10.22
N THR A 5 9.44 18.38 11.50
CA THR A 5 9.23 17.06 12.12
C THR A 5 7.76 16.93 12.48
N VAL A 6 7.17 15.77 12.22
CA VAL A 6 5.76 15.47 12.48
C VAL A 6 5.62 14.15 13.23
N SER A 7 4.82 14.13 14.29
CA SER A 7 4.64 12.94 15.13
C SER A 7 3.43 12.09 14.71
N SER A 8 3.32 10.91 15.30
CA SER A 8 2.19 9.99 15.21
C SER A 8 2.17 9.08 16.43
N ALA A 9 0.99 8.69 16.91
CA ALA A 9 0.87 7.72 17.99
C ALA A 9 1.16 6.29 17.49
N MET A 10 1.78 5.48 18.34
CA MET A 10 1.80 4.03 18.16
C MET A 10 0.38 3.46 18.21
N GLY A 11 0.14 2.33 17.52
CA GLY A 11 -1.19 1.75 17.38
C GLY A 11 -2.12 2.46 16.37
N ALA A 12 -1.74 3.61 15.80
CA ALA A 12 -2.47 4.22 14.70
C ALA A 12 -2.46 3.29 13.46
N ASN A 13 -3.64 3.02 12.87
CA ASN A 13 -3.78 2.04 11.79
C ASN A 13 -2.81 2.28 10.63
N VAL A 14 -2.82 3.49 10.06
CA VAL A 14 -1.87 3.90 9.03
C VAL A 14 -1.58 5.38 9.17
N THR A 15 -0.30 5.72 9.17
CA THR A 15 0.24 7.06 9.05
C THR A 15 0.73 7.27 7.62
N SER A 16 0.43 8.43 7.03
CA SER A 16 1.05 8.88 5.78
C SER A 16 1.62 10.27 5.97
N ARG A 17 2.82 10.53 5.46
CA ARG A 17 3.48 11.84 5.49
C ARG A 17 4.10 12.12 4.13
N SER A 18 3.94 13.34 3.63
CA SER A 18 4.32 13.73 2.27
C SER A 18 5.13 15.01 2.27
N TRP A 19 6.19 15.05 1.47
CA TRP A 19 7.08 16.20 1.31
C TRP A 19 7.22 16.53 -0.17
N ARG A 20 7.14 17.82 -0.50
CA ARG A 20 7.34 18.32 -1.86
C ARG A 20 8.75 18.90 -1.99
N ILE A 21 9.48 18.43 -2.99
CA ILE A 21 10.84 18.87 -3.31
C ILE A 21 10.82 19.51 -4.70
N LEU A 22 11.47 20.67 -4.88
CA LEU A 22 11.70 21.28 -6.18
C LEU A 22 13.12 20.93 -6.63
N GLU A 23 13.24 20.20 -7.74
CA GLU A 23 14.54 19.81 -8.30
C GLU A 23 14.50 19.85 -9.84
N GLY A 24 15.56 20.33 -10.49
CA GLY A 24 15.61 20.44 -11.95
C GLY A 24 14.44 21.21 -12.59
N GLY A 25 13.85 22.17 -11.85
CA GLY A 25 12.64 22.90 -12.25
C GLY A 25 11.32 22.12 -12.11
N LYS A 26 11.35 20.87 -11.66
CA LYS A 26 10.17 20.01 -11.46
C LYS A 26 9.87 19.81 -9.97
N TYR A 27 8.59 19.84 -9.60
CA TYR A 27 8.16 19.35 -8.30
C TYR A 27 8.09 17.81 -8.28
N HIS A 28 8.73 17.25 -7.27
CA HIS A 28 8.68 15.83 -6.91
C HIS A 28 7.96 15.65 -5.56
N VAL A 29 7.31 14.50 -5.39
CA VAL A 29 6.60 14.15 -4.14
C VAL A 29 7.22 12.90 -3.54
N VAL A 30 7.81 13.06 -2.37
CA VAL A 30 8.27 11.96 -1.51
C VAL A 30 7.16 11.68 -0.50
N GLN A 31 6.69 10.44 -0.42
CA GLN A 31 5.66 10.03 0.52
C GLN A 31 6.08 8.77 1.28
N LEU A 32 6.09 8.86 2.62
CA LEU A 32 6.19 7.70 3.49
C LEU A 32 4.78 7.24 3.89
N ARG A 33 4.58 5.92 3.91
CA ARG A 33 3.42 5.25 4.52
C ARG A 33 3.94 4.29 5.57
N HIS A 34 3.41 4.36 6.78
CA HIS A 34 3.75 3.50 7.90
C HIS A 34 2.46 2.93 8.48
N ASN A 35 2.40 1.62 8.70
CA ASN A 35 1.31 0.98 9.43
C ASN A 35 1.84 0.67 10.84
N ASN A 36 1.45 1.47 11.82
CA ASN A 36 2.08 1.51 13.15
C ASN A 36 1.67 0.31 14.05
N VAL A 37 1.01 -0.70 13.47
CA VAL A 37 0.54 -1.94 14.13
C VAL A 37 1.29 -3.17 13.58
N SER A 38 1.53 -3.23 12.28
CA SER A 38 2.33 -4.29 11.63
C SER A 38 3.79 -3.92 11.41
N GLY A 39 4.16 -2.65 11.62
CA GLY A 39 5.50 -2.13 11.31
C GLY A 39 5.82 -2.11 9.82
N ARG A 40 4.83 -2.27 8.92
CA ARG A 40 5.05 -2.18 7.47
C ARG A 40 5.29 -0.73 7.06
N ARG A 41 6.38 -0.50 6.33
CA ARG A 41 6.81 0.82 5.83
C ARG A 41 6.95 0.78 4.32
N ILE A 42 6.55 1.86 3.64
CA ILE A 42 6.65 2.02 2.19
C ILE A 42 7.05 3.46 1.89
N LEU A 43 8.13 3.65 1.12
CA LEU A 43 8.53 4.94 0.60
C LEU A 43 8.20 5.01 -0.89
N LEU A 44 7.54 6.10 -1.29
CA LEU A 44 7.16 6.38 -2.67
C LEU A 44 7.80 7.69 -3.14
N LEU A 45 8.24 7.72 -4.38
CA LEU A 45 8.66 8.92 -5.10
C LEU A 45 7.76 9.07 -6.34
N ASP A 46 7.15 10.24 -6.49
CA ASP A 46 6.17 10.55 -7.56
C ASP A 46 5.06 9.47 -7.68
N GLY A 47 4.64 8.94 -6.54
CA GLY A 47 3.60 7.89 -6.44
C GLY A 47 4.05 6.48 -6.86
N LYS A 48 5.32 6.29 -7.26
CA LYS A 48 5.96 4.99 -7.51
C LYS A 48 6.63 4.50 -6.22
N GLU A 49 6.38 3.26 -5.82
CA GLU A 49 7.12 2.60 -4.73
C GLU A 49 8.60 2.47 -5.10
N ILE A 50 9.49 2.99 -4.24
CA ILE A 50 10.96 2.91 -4.41
C ILE A 50 11.62 2.05 -3.34
N TRP A 51 10.98 1.89 -2.18
CA TRP A 51 11.47 1.08 -1.07
C TRP A 51 10.29 0.64 -0.18
N GLN A 52 10.43 -0.53 0.46
CA GLN A 52 9.53 -0.96 1.54
C GLN A 52 10.29 -1.82 2.57
N SER A 53 9.83 -1.82 3.80
CA SER A 53 10.29 -2.74 4.85
C SER A 53 9.13 -3.29 5.69
N MET A 54 9.42 -4.33 6.45
CA MET A 54 8.64 -4.75 7.60
C MET A 54 9.60 -4.70 8.79
N LYS A 55 9.21 -4.02 9.86
CA LYS A 55 9.95 -3.97 11.13
C LYS A 55 9.06 -4.44 12.26
N VAL A 56 9.68 -4.75 13.40
CA VAL A 56 8.96 -4.70 14.67
C VAL A 56 8.52 -3.25 14.91
N MET A 57 7.49 -3.06 15.74
CA MET A 57 7.20 -1.74 16.29
C MET A 57 8.46 -1.18 17.00
N ASP A 58 8.53 0.13 17.12
CA ASP A 58 9.46 0.86 17.99
C ASP A 58 10.93 0.85 17.51
N VAL A 59 11.16 0.40 16.27
CA VAL A 59 12.46 0.46 15.57
C VAL A 59 12.59 1.74 14.74
N ALA A 60 13.52 2.62 15.10
CA ALA A 60 13.90 3.79 14.27
C ALA A 60 14.59 3.37 12.95
N GLU A 61 14.46 4.16 11.88
CA GLU A 61 14.97 3.81 10.55
C GLU A 61 15.25 5.03 9.65
N ASN A 62 16.36 5.01 8.91
CA ASN A 62 16.71 6.02 7.91
C ASN A 62 16.53 5.44 6.50
N VAL A 63 15.62 6.01 5.71
CA VAL A 63 15.30 5.54 4.35
C VAL A 63 15.83 6.53 3.32
N HIS A 64 16.90 6.16 2.63
CA HIS A 64 17.53 6.99 1.61
C HIS A 64 16.76 6.96 0.29
N PHE A 65 16.77 8.09 -0.43
CA PHE A 65 16.21 8.23 -1.77
C PHE A 65 17.03 9.22 -2.60
N GLU A 66 16.89 9.17 -3.91
CA GLU A 66 17.59 10.07 -4.83
C GLU A 66 16.60 10.75 -5.79
N ILE A 67 16.87 12.00 -6.13
CA ILE A 67 16.21 12.75 -7.20
C ILE A 67 17.32 13.37 -8.06
N ASN A 68 17.40 12.98 -9.33
CA ASN A 68 18.34 13.54 -10.32
C ASN A 68 19.81 13.60 -9.82
N GLY A 69 20.35 12.50 -9.27
CA GLY A 69 21.71 12.44 -8.72
C GLY A 69 21.89 13.01 -7.30
N LYS A 70 20.87 13.69 -6.75
CA LYS A 70 20.93 14.34 -5.43
C LYS A 70 20.22 13.51 -4.36
N GLN A 71 20.91 13.32 -3.25
CA GLN A 71 20.47 12.46 -2.15
C GLN A 71 19.49 13.17 -1.19
N GLY A 72 18.53 12.40 -0.69
CA GLY A 72 17.69 12.72 0.44
C GLY A 72 17.51 11.51 1.37
N VAL A 73 16.93 11.75 2.54
CA VAL A 73 16.62 10.71 3.53
C VAL A 73 15.34 11.04 4.28
N VAL A 74 14.42 10.08 4.36
CA VAL A 74 13.31 10.13 5.32
C VAL A 74 13.72 9.39 6.57
N LYS A 75 13.78 10.10 7.69
CA LYS A 75 14.05 9.55 9.02
C LYS A 75 12.73 9.20 9.70
N ILE A 76 12.69 8.00 10.28
CA ILE A 76 11.67 7.54 11.21
C ILE A 76 12.34 7.46 12.58
N GLY A 77 12.07 8.44 13.44
CA GLY A 77 12.44 8.40 14.85
C GLY A 77 11.37 7.70 15.69
N VAL A 78 11.75 7.31 16.90
CA VAL A 78 10.89 6.70 17.91
C VAL A 78 11.12 7.43 19.22
N ASP A 79 10.05 7.84 19.88
CA ASP A 79 10.08 8.59 21.14
C ASP A 79 8.92 8.12 22.04
N TYR A 80 9.26 7.35 23.07
CA TYR A 80 8.36 6.54 23.91
C TYR A 80 7.23 5.86 23.12
N PHE A 81 6.03 6.45 23.09
CA PHE A 81 4.83 5.91 22.45
C PHE A 81 4.50 6.57 21.10
N THR A 82 5.48 7.24 20.48
CA THR A 82 5.29 7.97 19.23
C THR A 82 6.37 7.66 18.18
N TYR A 83 5.97 7.76 16.92
CA TYR A 83 6.89 7.85 15.78
C TYR A 83 7.03 9.31 15.35
N THR A 84 8.26 9.74 15.09
CA THR A 84 8.55 11.05 14.49
C THR A 84 9.05 10.86 13.06
N TYR A 85 8.62 11.74 12.15
CA TYR A 85 9.01 11.69 10.73
C TYR A 85 9.63 13.01 10.28
N LEU A 86 10.77 12.93 9.62
CA LEU A 86 11.54 14.06 9.12
C LEU A 86 12.13 13.72 7.75
N CYS A 87 11.84 14.51 6.72
CA CYS A 87 12.50 14.40 5.42
C CYS A 87 13.61 15.43 5.31
N LEU A 88 14.84 14.97 5.01
CA LEU A 88 15.96 15.82 4.62
C LEU A 88 16.21 15.65 3.12
N TYR A 89 16.43 16.74 2.39
CA TYR A 89 16.88 16.73 1.00
C TYR A 89 18.11 17.64 0.85
N GLN A 90 19.22 17.10 0.31
CA GLN A 90 20.54 17.74 0.36
C GLN A 90 20.90 18.28 1.76
N GLY A 91 20.56 17.51 2.82
CA GLY A 91 20.75 17.89 4.23
C GLY A 91 19.75 18.89 4.80
N ARG A 92 18.93 19.56 3.98
CA ARG A 92 17.95 20.58 4.42
C ARG A 92 16.62 19.92 4.81
N PRO A 93 15.99 20.30 5.93
CA PRO A 93 14.69 19.76 6.34
C PRO A 93 13.56 20.29 5.45
N MET A 94 12.71 19.40 4.97
CA MET A 94 11.58 19.72 4.11
C MET A 94 10.29 19.84 4.94
N PRO A 95 9.45 20.87 4.72
CA PRO A 95 8.15 20.99 5.39
C PRO A 95 7.17 19.92 4.88
N GLU A 96 6.32 19.42 5.77
CA GLU A 96 5.29 18.43 5.41
C GLU A 96 4.10 19.11 4.68
N MET A 97 3.65 18.51 3.57
CA MET A 97 2.70 19.08 2.61
C MET A 97 1.31 19.37 3.17
N THR A 98 0.85 18.59 4.15
CA THR A 98 -0.49 18.69 4.74
C THR A 98 -0.64 20.01 5.50
N PHE A 99 0.46 20.50 6.07
CA PHE A 99 0.53 21.78 6.79
C PHE A 99 0.96 22.97 5.91
N ASP A 100 1.20 22.75 4.62
CA ASP A 100 1.58 23.83 3.72
C ASP A 100 0.40 24.81 3.47
N ILE A 101 0.74 26.05 3.15
CA ILE A 101 -0.20 27.09 2.73
C ILE A 101 -0.06 27.21 1.21
N MET A 102 -0.97 26.56 0.50
CA MET A 102 -1.04 26.63 -0.96
C MET A 102 -2.30 27.37 -1.39
N ASP A 103 -2.14 28.25 -2.38
CA ASP A 103 -3.24 28.94 -3.06
C ASP A 103 -4.03 27.97 -3.94
N TYR A 104 -4.87 27.15 -3.31
CA TYR A 104 -5.76 26.24 -4.00
C TYR A 104 -6.92 26.99 -4.64
N LYS A 105 -6.84 27.16 -5.97
CA LYS A 105 -8.04 27.35 -6.79
C LYS A 105 -8.92 26.10 -6.70
N GLU A 106 -10.24 26.27 -6.74
CA GLU A 106 -11.16 25.14 -6.77
C GLU A 106 -10.89 24.26 -8.01
N GLN A 107 -10.50 23.02 -7.77
CA GLN A 107 -10.32 22.03 -8.82
C GLN A 107 -11.67 21.34 -9.01
N GLY A 108 -12.35 21.67 -10.12
CA GLY A 108 -13.71 21.24 -10.45
C GLY A 108 -13.81 19.74 -10.75
N TYR A 109 -13.58 18.92 -9.73
CA TYR A 109 -13.75 17.47 -9.75
C TYR A 109 -15.21 17.10 -9.53
N GLN A 110 -15.78 16.29 -10.42
CA GLN A 110 -17.07 15.64 -10.23
C GLN A 110 -16.90 14.12 -10.30
N CYS A 111 -17.39 13.42 -9.29
CA CYS A 111 -17.42 11.95 -9.26
C CYS A 111 -18.82 11.44 -9.61
N LYS A 112 -18.91 10.40 -10.43
CA LYS A 112 -20.11 9.57 -10.58
C LYS A 112 -19.72 8.11 -10.43
N ILE A 113 -20.56 7.31 -9.79
CA ILE A 113 -20.41 5.86 -9.68
C ILE A 113 -21.68 5.23 -10.25
N PRO A 114 -21.95 5.31 -11.56
CA PRO A 114 -23.27 5.03 -12.12
C PRO A 114 -23.70 3.55 -12.06
N VAL A 115 -22.78 2.60 -11.80
CA VAL A 115 -23.12 1.17 -11.71
C VAL A 115 -22.14 0.38 -10.85
N VAL A 116 -22.66 -0.66 -10.20
CA VAL A 116 -21.90 -1.70 -9.49
C VAL A 116 -22.21 -3.07 -10.06
N ASN A 117 -21.18 -3.78 -10.50
CA ASN A 117 -21.29 -5.12 -11.09
C ASN A 117 -20.78 -6.19 -10.12
N VAL A 118 -21.39 -7.38 -10.12
CA VAL A 118 -20.87 -8.55 -9.39
C VAL A 118 -20.12 -9.45 -10.37
N GLU A 119 -18.80 -9.52 -10.22
CA GLU A 119 -17.91 -10.30 -11.09
C GLU A 119 -17.41 -11.56 -10.37
N ILE A 120 -17.21 -12.66 -11.09
CA ILE A 120 -16.57 -13.87 -10.55
C ILE A 120 -15.07 -13.82 -10.86
N VAL A 121 -14.26 -13.57 -9.83
CA VAL A 121 -12.79 -13.49 -9.93
C VAL A 121 -12.17 -14.65 -9.17
N LYS A 122 -11.51 -15.57 -9.89
CA LYS A 122 -10.95 -16.82 -9.33
C LYS A 122 -11.98 -17.62 -8.50
N GLY A 123 -13.19 -17.80 -9.04
CA GLY A 123 -14.28 -18.53 -8.37
C GLY A 123 -14.97 -17.79 -7.22
N LYS A 124 -14.56 -16.57 -6.86
CA LYS A 124 -15.19 -15.77 -5.80
C LYS A 124 -15.96 -14.60 -6.39
N LYS A 125 -17.19 -14.36 -5.91
CA LYS A 125 -17.98 -13.16 -6.24
C LYS A 125 -17.28 -11.91 -5.68
N VAL A 126 -17.22 -10.84 -6.46
CA VAL A 126 -16.59 -9.56 -6.11
C VAL A 126 -17.44 -8.41 -6.66
N ALA A 127 -17.83 -7.47 -5.81
CA ALA A 127 -18.49 -6.23 -6.26
C ALA A 127 -17.45 -5.23 -6.79
N VAL A 128 -17.67 -4.75 -8.03
CA VAL A 128 -16.81 -3.81 -8.75
C VAL A 128 -17.65 -2.61 -9.17
N PHE A 129 -17.31 -1.45 -8.62
CA PHE A 129 -17.90 -0.16 -8.92
C PHE A 129 -17.20 0.44 -10.14
N ARG A 130 -17.99 0.89 -11.13
CA ARG A 130 -17.52 1.75 -12.23
C ARG A 130 -17.55 3.18 -11.72
N VAL A 131 -16.38 3.81 -11.63
CA VAL A 131 -16.19 5.17 -11.10
C VAL A 131 -15.75 6.06 -12.25
N GLU A 132 -16.46 7.15 -12.47
CA GLU A 132 -16.13 8.23 -13.40
C GLU A 132 -15.64 9.42 -12.58
N MET A 133 -14.48 9.97 -12.94
CA MET A 133 -13.98 11.23 -12.39
C MET A 133 -13.82 12.22 -13.54
N THR A 134 -14.59 13.31 -13.49
CA THR A 134 -14.52 14.41 -14.45
C THR A 134 -13.72 15.56 -13.85
N HIS A 135 -12.77 16.10 -14.61
CA HIS A 135 -11.99 17.28 -14.25
C HIS A 135 -11.62 18.05 -15.53
N GLN A 136 -11.79 19.38 -15.54
CA GLN A 136 -11.49 20.24 -16.70
C GLN A 136 -12.11 19.73 -18.03
N GLY A 137 -13.34 19.20 -17.97
CA GLY A 137 -14.06 18.63 -19.11
C GLY A 137 -13.63 17.22 -19.53
N GLN A 138 -12.52 16.68 -19.02
CA GLN A 138 -12.08 15.31 -19.30
C GLN A 138 -12.63 14.34 -18.25
N THR A 139 -13.15 13.20 -18.68
CA THR A 139 -13.70 12.15 -17.80
C THR A 139 -12.87 10.88 -17.89
N GLU A 140 -12.24 10.48 -16.79
CA GLU A 140 -11.52 9.22 -16.66
C GLU A 140 -12.39 8.15 -15.97
N VAL A 141 -12.26 6.89 -16.39
CA VAL A 141 -13.08 5.77 -15.89
C VAL A 141 -12.20 4.72 -15.19
N PHE A 142 -12.58 4.39 -13.95
CA PHE A 142 -11.89 3.46 -13.07
C PHE A 142 -12.82 2.31 -12.67
N ARG A 143 -12.23 1.15 -12.40
CA ARG A 143 -12.91 -0.01 -11.81
C ARG A 143 -12.31 -0.25 -10.43
N LYS A 144 -13.11 -0.06 -9.38
CA LYS A 144 -12.70 -0.10 -7.96
C LYS A 144 -13.62 -1.05 -7.20
N ARG A 145 -13.09 -1.72 -6.18
CA ARG A 145 -13.88 -2.51 -5.21
C ARG A 145 -14.01 -1.73 -3.92
N PHE A 146 -14.98 -2.06 -3.06
CA PHE A 146 -15.12 -1.41 -1.75
C PHE A 146 -13.83 -1.44 -0.90
N ARG A 147 -13.06 -2.55 -0.93
CA ARG A 147 -11.75 -2.61 -0.26
C ARG A 147 -10.75 -1.58 -0.78
N ASP A 148 -10.80 -1.25 -2.08
CA ASP A 148 -9.87 -0.29 -2.67
C ASP A 148 -10.18 1.13 -2.18
N PHE A 149 -11.46 1.47 -1.99
CA PHE A 149 -11.87 2.70 -1.30
C PHE A 149 -11.50 2.71 0.18
N ALA A 150 -11.68 1.59 0.90
CA ALA A 150 -11.30 1.50 2.30
C ALA A 150 -9.81 1.75 2.51
N THR A 151 -8.96 1.09 1.73
CA THR A 151 -7.50 1.32 1.76
C THR A 151 -7.11 2.74 1.33
N PHE A 152 -7.91 3.40 0.49
CA PHE A 152 -7.74 4.82 0.18
C PHE A 152 -8.12 5.74 1.36
N ASP A 153 -9.25 5.51 2.03
CA ASP A 153 -9.64 6.26 3.24
C ASP A 153 -8.61 6.07 4.36
N ASP A 154 -8.11 4.84 4.57
CA ASP A 154 -7.07 4.51 5.53
C ASP A 154 -5.79 5.36 5.28
N TYR A 155 -5.30 5.46 4.03
CA TYR A 155 -4.13 6.29 3.69
C TYR A 155 -4.40 7.79 3.72
N LEU A 156 -5.55 8.24 3.19
CA LEU A 156 -5.93 9.65 3.15
C LEU A 156 -6.02 10.22 4.57
N ARG A 157 -6.74 9.52 5.47
CA ARG A 157 -6.87 9.89 6.88
C ARG A 157 -5.53 9.83 7.60
N GLY A 158 -4.71 8.83 7.30
CA GLY A 158 -3.32 8.76 7.78
C GLY A 158 -2.47 9.98 7.38
N GLY A 159 -2.80 10.65 6.27
CA GLY A 159 -2.20 11.93 5.84
C GLY A 159 -2.57 13.12 6.73
N PHE A 160 -3.79 13.16 7.27
CA PHE A 160 -4.28 14.26 8.11
C PHE A 160 -4.17 13.99 9.63
N GLU A 161 -3.49 12.94 10.04
CA GLU A 161 -3.19 12.66 11.45
C GLU A 161 -2.47 13.87 12.10
N GLY A 162 -3.01 14.36 13.22
CA GLY A 162 -2.53 15.59 13.88
C GLY A 162 -3.01 16.90 13.25
N HIS A 163 -3.73 16.87 12.11
CA HIS A 163 -4.26 18.06 11.43
C HIS A 163 -5.80 18.14 11.62
N HIS A 164 -6.31 19.32 12.03
CA HIS A 164 -7.73 19.53 12.39
C HIS A 164 -8.73 19.01 11.32
N LEU A 165 -8.39 19.14 10.03
CA LEU A 165 -9.20 18.63 8.91
C LEU A 165 -9.57 17.14 8.99
N LEU A 166 -8.83 16.30 9.72
CA LEU A 166 -9.15 14.87 9.86
C LEU A 166 -10.57 14.63 10.40
N GLN A 167 -11.04 15.50 11.30
CA GLN A 167 -12.39 15.46 11.86
C GLN A 167 -13.47 15.88 10.83
N ASN A 168 -13.09 16.77 9.90
CA ASN A 168 -13.96 17.30 8.86
C ASN A 168 -13.99 16.42 7.58
N LEU A 169 -13.13 15.41 7.46
CA LEU A 169 -13.16 14.48 6.34
C LEU A 169 -14.44 13.62 6.37
N PRO A 170 -15.22 13.54 5.27
CA PRO A 170 -16.44 12.73 5.19
C PRO A 170 -16.14 11.26 5.51
N LYS A 171 -17.03 10.62 6.28
CA LYS A 171 -16.86 9.21 6.69
C LYS A 171 -17.13 8.28 5.51
N LEU A 172 -16.25 7.29 5.31
CA LEU A 172 -16.48 6.20 4.35
C LEU A 172 -17.71 5.37 4.77
N PRO A 173 -18.55 4.88 3.83
CA PRO A 173 -19.63 3.95 4.15
C PRO A 173 -19.14 2.71 4.92
N PRO A 174 -19.86 2.24 5.95
CA PRO A 174 -19.31 1.31 6.94
C PRO A 174 -18.97 -0.08 6.39
N LYS A 175 -17.96 -0.71 7.00
CA LYS A 175 -17.57 -2.12 6.83
C LYS A 175 -18.60 -3.04 7.53
N GLN A 176 -19.79 -3.19 6.94
CA GLN A 176 -20.85 -4.09 7.45
C GLN A 176 -20.37 -5.55 7.59
N PHE A 177 -20.73 -6.22 8.69
CA PHE A 177 -20.24 -7.55 9.09
C PHE A 177 -20.78 -8.69 8.20
N THR A 178 -19.91 -9.65 7.85
CA THR A 178 -20.22 -10.75 6.92
C THR A 178 -21.14 -11.84 7.45
N LEU A 179 -21.45 -11.85 8.75
CA LEU A 179 -22.35 -12.83 9.37
C LEU A 179 -23.83 -12.41 9.33
N PHE A 180 -24.12 -11.12 9.13
CA PHE A 180 -25.46 -10.53 9.28
C PHE A 180 -25.93 -9.73 8.07
N THR A 181 -25.28 -9.87 6.91
CA THR A 181 -25.61 -9.09 5.71
C THR A 181 -25.28 -9.88 4.44
N ASN A 182 -26.18 -9.84 3.45
CA ASN A 182 -25.88 -10.32 2.11
C ASN A 182 -25.16 -9.22 1.31
N HIS A 183 -23.82 -9.23 1.29
CA HIS A 183 -23.01 -8.23 0.57
C HIS A 183 -23.18 -8.22 -0.96
N PHE A 184 -24.05 -9.08 -1.50
CA PHE A 184 -24.38 -9.18 -2.91
C PHE A 184 -25.89 -9.01 -3.20
N SER A 185 -26.70 -8.58 -2.22
CA SER A 185 -28.05 -8.10 -2.54
C SER A 185 -27.98 -6.77 -3.30
N LYS A 186 -28.95 -6.52 -4.17
CA LYS A 186 -28.96 -5.34 -5.05
C LYS A 186 -29.08 -4.05 -4.23
N GLU A 187 -29.88 -4.11 -3.18
CA GLU A 187 -30.21 -3.03 -2.25
C GLU A 187 -28.95 -2.59 -1.50
N PHE A 188 -28.18 -3.54 -0.97
CA PHE A 188 -26.92 -3.30 -0.28
C PHE A 188 -25.86 -2.70 -1.22
N LEU A 189 -25.79 -3.21 -2.45
CA LEU A 189 -24.82 -2.75 -3.43
C LEU A 189 -25.13 -1.33 -3.94
N GLU A 190 -26.41 -1.00 -4.17
CA GLU A 190 -26.85 0.35 -4.55
C GLU A 190 -26.71 1.37 -3.42
N GLU A 191 -27.07 1.01 -2.18
CA GLU A 191 -26.82 1.86 -1.00
C GLU A 191 -25.33 2.20 -0.87
N ARG A 192 -24.47 1.18 -0.99
CA ARG A 192 -23.02 1.35 -0.96
C ARG A 192 -22.49 2.12 -2.17
N ARG A 193 -23.08 1.97 -3.36
CA ARG A 193 -22.73 2.73 -4.57
C ARG A 193 -22.99 4.22 -4.35
N ARG A 194 -24.19 4.58 -3.89
CA ARG A 194 -24.60 5.95 -3.55
C ARG A 194 -23.73 6.56 -2.45
N GLY A 195 -23.52 5.83 -1.35
CA GLY A 195 -22.68 6.32 -0.24
C GLY A 195 -21.21 6.54 -0.62
N LEU A 196 -20.66 5.73 -1.54
CA LEU A 196 -19.30 5.94 -2.08
C LEU A 196 -19.24 7.15 -3.01
N GLU A 197 -20.28 7.37 -3.83
CA GLU A 197 -20.40 8.52 -4.74
C GLU A 197 -20.49 9.83 -3.94
N GLU A 198 -21.32 9.86 -2.90
CA GLU A 198 -21.44 10.99 -1.98
C GLU A 198 -20.13 11.26 -1.21
N TYR A 199 -19.50 10.21 -0.67
CA TYR A 199 -18.21 10.31 0.02
C TYR A 199 -17.12 10.93 -0.86
N VAL A 200 -16.95 10.47 -2.10
CA VAL A 200 -15.95 11.05 -3.01
C VAL A 200 -16.32 12.48 -3.41
N ASN A 201 -17.59 12.78 -3.73
CA ASN A 201 -17.98 14.14 -4.07
C ASN A 201 -17.82 15.13 -2.89
N LYS A 202 -17.96 14.68 -1.65
CA LYS A 202 -17.61 15.49 -0.46
C LYS A 202 -16.09 15.71 -0.35
N LEU A 203 -15.26 14.71 -0.66
CA LEU A 203 -13.80 14.89 -0.73
C LEU A 203 -13.36 15.85 -1.84
N CYS A 204 -14.03 15.82 -3.00
CA CYS A 204 -13.77 16.73 -4.13
C CYS A 204 -13.90 18.21 -3.74
N ARG A 205 -14.71 18.54 -2.72
CA ARG A 205 -14.93 19.89 -2.20
C ARG A 205 -13.91 20.33 -1.14
N ILE A 206 -12.93 19.49 -0.79
CA ILE A 206 -11.91 19.79 0.23
C ILE A 206 -10.55 19.95 -0.48
N PRO A 207 -10.03 21.18 -0.68
CA PRO A 207 -8.85 21.40 -1.53
C PRO A 207 -7.59 20.64 -1.08
N LYS A 208 -7.33 20.56 0.23
CA LYS A 208 -6.22 19.74 0.75
C LYS A 208 -6.42 18.24 0.52
N ALA A 209 -7.66 17.75 0.42
CA ALA A 209 -7.93 16.32 0.19
C ALA A 209 -7.69 15.94 -1.28
N VAL A 210 -8.16 16.74 -2.25
CA VAL A 210 -7.91 16.45 -3.68
C VAL A 210 -6.42 16.54 -4.04
N ALA A 211 -5.69 17.44 -3.38
CA ALA A 211 -4.25 17.60 -3.55
C ALA A 211 -3.39 16.60 -2.76
N ASN A 212 -4.00 15.76 -1.91
CA ASN A 212 -3.27 14.73 -1.19
C ASN A 212 -2.74 13.67 -2.19
N PRO A 213 -1.46 13.25 -2.10
CA PRO A 213 -0.89 12.28 -3.04
C PRO A 213 -1.64 10.94 -3.12
N ASP A 214 -2.39 10.55 -2.07
CA ASP A 214 -3.24 9.36 -2.10
C ASP A 214 -4.54 9.54 -2.89
N PHE A 215 -5.14 10.74 -2.90
CA PHE A 215 -6.28 11.06 -3.76
C PHE A 215 -5.85 11.00 -5.22
N VAL A 216 -4.75 11.68 -5.55
CA VAL A 216 -4.15 11.65 -6.89
C VAL A 216 -3.81 10.20 -7.28
N ALA A 217 -3.07 9.46 -6.44
CA ALA A 217 -2.71 8.08 -6.74
C ALA A 217 -3.94 7.16 -6.91
N PHE A 218 -5.04 7.40 -6.20
CA PHE A 218 -6.28 6.64 -6.39
C PHE A 218 -6.93 6.94 -7.76
N PHE A 219 -6.93 8.20 -8.22
CA PHE A 219 -7.54 8.60 -9.49
C PHE A 219 -6.57 8.71 -10.69
N THR A 220 -5.27 8.41 -10.55
CA THR A 220 -4.35 8.27 -11.70
C THR A 220 -3.91 6.82 -11.96
N LYS A 221 -3.92 5.94 -10.95
CA LYS A 221 -3.52 4.53 -11.11
C LYS A 221 -4.62 3.72 -11.81
N LYS A 222 -4.62 3.78 -13.15
CA LYS A 222 -5.34 2.85 -14.03
C LYS A 222 -4.95 1.42 -13.67
N ASN A 223 -5.92 0.66 -13.15
CA ASN A 223 -5.72 -0.74 -12.79
C ASN A 223 -5.23 -1.52 -14.01
N LYS A 224 -4.02 -2.10 -13.94
CA LYS A 224 -3.41 -2.84 -15.06
C LYS A 224 -4.31 -4.01 -15.46
N ALA A 225 -5.12 -3.81 -16.50
CA ALA A 225 -5.85 -4.88 -17.15
C ALA A 225 -4.82 -5.91 -17.64
N LYS A 226 -4.84 -7.11 -17.05
CA LYS A 226 -3.99 -8.21 -17.52
C LYS A 226 -4.43 -8.53 -18.95
N LYS A 227 -3.60 -8.18 -19.95
CA LYS A 227 -3.77 -8.69 -21.32
C LYS A 227 -3.94 -10.20 -21.23
N LYS A 228 -5.08 -10.73 -21.66
CA LYS A 228 -5.19 -12.17 -21.94
C LYS A 228 -4.15 -12.46 -23.04
N LYS A 229 -3.25 -13.41 -22.82
CA LYS A 229 -2.57 -14.04 -23.97
C LYS A 229 -3.65 -14.71 -24.83
N PRO A 230 -3.55 -14.69 -26.16
CA PRO A 230 -4.29 -15.63 -26.99
C PRO A 230 -4.01 -17.06 -26.49
N GLN A 231 -5.03 -17.91 -26.46
CA GLN A 231 -4.82 -19.33 -26.25
C GLN A 231 -4.42 -19.96 -27.58
N GLU A 232 -3.19 -20.44 -27.64
CA GLU A 232 -2.66 -21.24 -28.72
C GLU A 232 -3.44 -22.57 -28.79
N GLN A 233 -3.93 -22.92 -29.97
CA GLN A 233 -4.76 -24.11 -30.15
C GLN A 233 -3.89 -25.36 -30.21
N VAL A 234 -3.85 -26.12 -29.12
CA VAL A 234 -3.27 -27.47 -29.13
C VAL A 234 -4.17 -28.38 -29.97
N GLN A 235 -3.66 -28.81 -31.13
CA GLN A 235 -4.37 -29.76 -31.99
C GLN A 235 -4.28 -31.17 -31.41
N ASP A 236 -5.44 -31.84 -31.33
CA ASP A 236 -5.59 -33.20 -30.77
C ASP A 236 -5.18 -34.27 -31.80
N SER A 237 -3.88 -34.56 -31.88
CA SER A 237 -3.31 -35.59 -32.75
C SER A 237 -3.57 -37.00 -32.22
N LYS A 238 -4.81 -37.48 -32.39
CA LYS A 238 -5.23 -38.83 -31.97
C LYS A 238 -4.48 -39.94 -32.71
N THR A 239 -3.49 -40.52 -32.04
CA THR A 239 -2.92 -41.83 -32.36
C THR A 239 -4.02 -42.88 -32.52
N ARG A 240 -3.95 -43.69 -33.59
CA ARG A 240 -4.71 -44.93 -33.70
C ARG A 240 -3.79 -46.08 -34.09
N ASP A 241 -3.62 -46.99 -33.13
CA ASP A 241 -2.83 -48.20 -33.26
C ASP A 241 -3.29 -49.10 -34.42
N ARG A 242 -2.33 -49.70 -35.13
CA ARG A 242 -2.59 -50.88 -35.97
C ARG A 242 -1.38 -51.82 -35.92
N ARG A 243 -1.45 -52.82 -35.05
CA ARG A 243 -0.42 -53.87 -34.89
C ARG A 243 -0.29 -54.69 -36.17
N THR A 244 0.94 -55.10 -36.55
CA THR A 244 1.28 -56.54 -36.71
C THR A 244 2.80 -56.82 -36.85
N SER A 245 3.34 -57.51 -35.84
CA SER A 245 4.32 -58.62 -35.95
C SER A 245 5.83 -58.40 -36.25
N LYS A 246 6.62 -59.35 -35.72
CA LYS A 246 8.03 -59.76 -36.03
C LYS A 246 9.20 -58.78 -35.74
N GLY A 247 10.10 -59.22 -34.85
CA GLY A 247 11.47 -58.71 -34.66
C GLY A 247 12.20 -59.39 -33.49
N ARG A 248 13.37 -59.98 -33.72
CA ARG A 248 14.17 -60.77 -32.73
C ARG A 248 15.19 -59.88 -31.98
N GLY A 249 15.64 -60.35 -30.81
CA GLY A 249 16.84 -59.84 -30.08
C GLY A 249 16.46 -59.13 -28.76
N ALA A 250 16.76 -59.57 -27.52
CA ALA A 250 17.76 -60.44 -26.89
C ALA A 250 18.91 -59.66 -26.19
N THR A 251 19.31 -60.14 -25.00
CA THR A 251 20.32 -59.60 -24.04
C THR A 251 19.97 -58.26 -23.35
N ALA A 252 20.56 -57.87 -22.21
CA ALA A 252 20.95 -58.54 -20.94
C ALA A 252 21.53 -57.47 -19.96
N ALA A 253 21.89 -57.87 -18.72
CA ALA A 253 22.48 -57.04 -17.63
C ALA A 253 21.52 -56.00 -16.99
N LEU A 254 21.34 -55.93 -15.66
CA LEU A 254 22.26 -55.62 -14.53
C LEU A 254 22.82 -54.18 -14.58
N GLY A 255 22.75 -53.37 -13.52
CA GLY A 255 22.12 -53.54 -12.19
C GLY A 255 22.52 -52.43 -11.19
N LYS A 256 22.14 -52.56 -9.90
CA LYS A 256 22.69 -51.96 -8.63
C LYS A 256 23.32 -50.53 -8.68
N GLY A 257 23.04 -49.57 -7.79
CA GLY A 257 22.25 -49.53 -6.54
C GLY A 257 22.64 -48.30 -5.67
N SER A 258 22.24 -48.29 -4.37
CA SER A 258 22.91 -47.75 -3.14
C SER A 258 23.96 -46.60 -3.17
N GLN A 259 24.13 -45.72 -2.15
CA GLN A 259 23.46 -45.49 -0.84
C GLN A 259 23.89 -44.16 -0.14
N LYS A 260 23.12 -43.74 0.89
CA LYS A 260 23.42 -42.98 2.14
C LYS A 260 24.77 -42.24 2.38
N ALA A 261 24.70 -41.03 2.98
CA ALA A 261 25.21 -40.63 4.33
C ALA A 261 25.11 -39.07 4.49
N LYS A 262 24.91 -38.35 5.63
CA LYS A 262 24.96 -38.48 7.12
C LYS A 262 26.30 -38.24 7.88
N SER A 263 26.50 -37.01 8.39
CA SER A 263 26.92 -36.60 9.79
C SER A 263 27.44 -35.13 9.79
N THR A 264 27.22 -34.16 10.70
CA THR A 264 26.93 -34.03 12.17
C THR A 264 28.18 -33.67 13.03
N VAL A 265 27.98 -33.00 14.20
CA VAL A 265 28.94 -32.63 15.31
C VAL A 265 29.41 -31.15 15.28
N ARG A 266 28.91 -30.24 16.19
CA ARG A 266 29.42 -29.75 17.52
C ARG A 266 30.75 -28.96 17.44
N SER A 267 31.11 -27.97 18.29
CA SER A 267 30.52 -27.18 19.42
C SER A 267 31.44 -25.93 19.66
N ALA A 268 31.47 -25.08 20.71
CA ALA A 268 30.92 -25.05 22.08
C ALA A 268 30.83 -23.58 22.63
N ASP A 269 30.86 -23.41 23.96
CA ASP A 269 30.83 -22.18 24.81
C ASP A 269 31.73 -22.46 26.05
N PRO A 270 32.37 -21.48 26.74
CA PRO A 270 31.83 -21.03 28.05
C PRO A 270 32.10 -19.56 28.49
N ARG A 271 31.02 -18.83 28.83
CA ARG A 271 30.60 -18.38 30.20
C ARG A 271 31.59 -17.67 31.17
N VAL A 272 31.02 -16.86 32.10
CA VAL A 272 31.56 -16.28 33.38
C VAL A 272 32.20 -14.87 33.20
N SER A 273 31.91 -13.81 33.98
CA SER A 273 30.87 -13.48 35.02
C SER A 273 30.86 -11.94 35.28
N ASP A 274 30.46 -11.42 36.45
CA ASP A 274 29.11 -10.98 36.88
C ASP A 274 29.25 -9.87 37.99
N GLY A 275 28.19 -9.13 38.40
CA GLY A 275 28.28 -8.09 39.46
C GLY A 275 27.01 -7.25 39.74
N GLU A 276 26.87 -6.71 40.97
CA GLU A 276 25.65 -6.06 41.52
C GLU A 276 25.72 -4.51 41.61
N GLY A 277 24.58 -3.81 41.78
CA GLY A 277 24.54 -2.34 42.00
C GLY A 277 23.14 -1.73 42.21
N GLU A 278 22.99 -0.92 43.26
CA GLU A 278 21.73 -0.38 43.82
C GLU A 278 21.09 0.83 43.08
N GLY A 279 19.84 1.16 43.45
CA GLY A 279 19.44 2.57 43.67
C GLY A 279 18.49 3.25 42.65
N PRO A 280 17.36 3.85 43.08
CA PRO A 280 16.51 4.69 42.24
C PRO A 280 16.89 6.19 42.26
N ILE A 281 16.48 6.94 41.24
CA ILE A 281 16.67 8.41 41.15
C ILE A 281 15.29 9.11 41.29
N GLU A 282 15.22 10.15 42.13
CA GLU A 282 14.03 11.01 42.26
C GLU A 282 13.68 11.74 40.95
N VAL A 283 12.39 11.91 40.69
CA VAL A 283 11.87 12.96 39.81
C VAL A 283 11.22 14.03 40.68
N ARG A 284 11.59 15.30 40.51
CA ARG A 284 10.92 16.45 41.12
C ARG A 284 10.13 17.23 40.07
N PHE A 285 9.11 17.93 40.57
CA PHE A 285 8.08 18.66 39.81
C PHE A 285 8.63 19.86 39.03
#